data_AF-A0A562VGK7-F1
#
_entry.id   AF-A0A562VGK7-F1
#
_cell.length_a   1.000
_cell.length_b   1.000
_cell.length_c   1.000
_cell.angle_alpha   90.00
_cell.angle_beta   90.00
_cell.angle_gamma   90.00
#
_symmetry.space_group_name_H-M   'P 1'
#
loop_
_entity.id
_entity.type
_entity.pdbx_description
1 polymer ?
#
loop_
_entity_poly.entity_id
_entity_poly.type
_entity_poly.pdbx_seq_one_letter_code
_entity_poly.pdbx_strand_id
1 'polypeptide(L)'
;MKVAKRDWIFLAVIIAVLGTLLVSTGKVKAKKVPYDDKHRQFYVVMHKGGDRREAEKGCATCHGFQYIPLPKDHPPKEQCLLCHKLSQVNKGNPGVGLDIRTFEVPIAVG
;
A
#
# COMPACT_ATOMS: atom_id res chain seq x y z
N MET A 1 41.80 -0.81 16.43
CA MET A 1 40.86 0.31 16.60
C MET A 1 40.35 0.27 18.03
N LYS A 2 40.64 1.29 18.86
CA LYS A 2 40.16 1.35 20.24
C LYS A 2 38.76 1.93 20.22
N VAL A 3 37.77 1.08 20.47
CA VAL A 3 36.37 1.50 20.60
C VAL A 3 36.28 2.44 21.79
N ALA A 4 36.01 3.72 21.53
CA ALA A 4 35.94 4.73 22.56
C ALA A 4 34.64 4.60 23.35
N LYS A 5 34.57 5.15 24.57
CA LYS A 5 33.32 5.20 25.36
C LYS A 5 32.17 5.88 24.59
N ARG A 6 32.49 6.76 23.65
CA ARG A 6 31.55 7.40 22.72
C ARG A 6 30.93 6.42 21.72
N ASP A 7 31.68 5.43 21.25
CA ASP A 7 31.19 4.44 20.29
C ASP A 7 30.17 3.50 20.94
N TRP A 8 30.35 3.18 22.23
CA TRP A 8 29.38 2.42 23.01
C TRP A 8 28.05 3.15 23.20
N ILE A 9 28.09 4.47 23.43
CA ILE A 9 26.88 5.30 23.52
C ILE A 9 26.16 5.31 22.16
N PHE A 10 26.90 5.47 21.06
CA PHE A 10 26.33 5.45 19.72
C PHE A 10 25.69 4.09 19.39
N LEU A 11 26.34 2.99 19.74
CA LEU A 11 25.81 1.64 19.58
C LEU A 11 24.54 1.43 20.42
N ALA A 12 24.51 1.91 21.66
CA ALA A 12 23.32 1.83 22.51
C ALA A 12 22.12 2.58 21.92
N VAL A 13 22.34 3.76 21.34
CA VAL A 13 21.29 4.55 20.65
C VAL A 13 20.76 3.81 19.42
N ILE A 14 21.65 3.22 18.61
CA ILE A 14 21.25 2.41 17.44
C ILE A 14 20.35 1.24 17.88
N ILE A 15 20.79 0.49 18.90
CA ILE A 15 20.02 -0.65 19.41
C ILE A 15 18.67 -0.19 19.96
N ALA A 16 18.61 0.94 20.66
CA ALA A 16 17.37 1.50 21.19
C ALA A 16 16.38 1.88 20.06
N VAL A 17 16.86 2.55 19.00
CA VAL A 17 16.03 2.93 17.84
C VAL A 17 15.54 1.69 17.10
N LEU A 18 16.44 0.75 16.78
CA LEU A 18 16.08 -0.48 16.08
C LEU A 18 15.11 -1.34 16.90
N GLY A 19 15.36 -1.50 18.20
CA GLY A 19 14.45 -2.21 19.11
C GLY A 19 13.05 -1.59 19.12
N THR A 20 12.94 -0.27 19.18
CA THR A 20 11.65 0.44 19.18
C THR A 20 10.87 0.24 17.87
N LEU A 21 11.55 0.27 16.73
CA LEU A 21 10.92 0.06 15.41
C LEU A 21 10.42 -1.39 15.25
N LEU A 22 11.20 -2.37 15.70
CA LEU A 22 10.81 -3.79 15.65
C LEU A 22 9.58 -4.07 16.49
N VAL A 23 9.48 -3.49 17.70
CA VAL A 23 8.30 -3.62 18.57
C VAL A 23 7.05 -2.93 17.98
N SER A 24 7.23 -1.86 17.19
CA SER A 24 6.10 -1.06 16.66
C SER A 24 5.42 -1.67 15.43
N THR A 25 6.09 -2.57 14.70
CA THR A 25 5.59 -3.11 13.41
C THR A 25 4.39 -4.07 13.56
N GLY A 26 4.14 -4.62 14.76
CA GLY A 26 3.16 -5.69 14.98
C GLY A 26 1.71 -5.28 15.20
N LYS A 27 1.39 -3.98 15.37
CA LYS A 27 0.16 -3.60 16.10
C LYS A 27 -1.15 -3.69 15.32
N VAL A 28 -1.18 -3.55 13.98
CA VAL A 28 -2.45 -3.69 13.22
C VAL A 28 -2.19 -4.12 11.78
N LYS A 29 -2.69 -5.29 11.37
CA LYS A 29 -2.76 -5.66 9.94
C LYS A 29 -4.07 -5.11 9.37
N ALA A 30 -3.97 -4.08 8.55
CA ALA A 30 -5.12 -3.57 7.81
C ALA A 30 -5.65 -4.61 6.81
N LYS A 31 -6.97 -4.60 6.59
CA LYS A 31 -7.63 -5.49 5.63
C LYS A 31 -7.15 -5.17 4.21
N LYS A 32 -6.97 -6.20 3.39
CA LYS A 32 -6.64 -6.03 1.97
C LYS A 32 -7.84 -5.48 1.21
N VAL A 33 -7.58 -4.72 0.15
CA VAL A 33 -8.63 -4.28 -0.79
C VAL A 33 -9.15 -5.52 -1.54
N PRO A 34 -10.46 -5.73 -1.66
CA PRO A 34 -11.02 -6.85 -2.40
C PRO A 34 -10.74 -6.73 -3.90
N TYR A 35 -10.70 -7.86 -4.61
CA TYR A 35 -10.65 -7.87 -6.08
C TYR A 35 -12.05 -8.13 -6.60
N ASP A 36 -12.82 -7.05 -6.72
CA ASP A 36 -14.18 -7.05 -7.26
C ASP A 36 -14.32 -5.96 -8.32
N ASP A 37 -15.46 -5.90 -9.01
CA ASP A 37 -15.66 -4.97 -10.11
C ASP A 37 -15.68 -3.50 -9.69
N LYS A 38 -16.00 -3.19 -8.42
CA LYS A 38 -15.95 -1.82 -7.88
C LYS A 38 -14.51 -1.37 -7.59
N HIS A 39 -13.62 -2.32 -7.29
CA HIS A 39 -12.22 -2.06 -6.95
C HIS A 39 -11.24 -2.34 -8.10
N ARG A 40 -11.68 -3.02 -9.16
CA ARG A 40 -10.85 -3.46 -10.30
C ARG A 40 -10.05 -2.33 -10.94
N GLN A 41 -10.62 -1.14 -11.08
CA GLN A 41 -9.93 0.02 -11.65
C GLN A 41 -8.63 0.37 -10.90
N PHE A 42 -8.61 0.25 -9.58
CA PHE A 42 -7.43 0.54 -8.77
C PHE A 42 -6.33 -0.52 -8.96
N TYR A 43 -6.71 -1.77 -9.21
CA TYR A 43 -5.76 -2.82 -9.59
C TYR A 43 -5.12 -2.51 -10.93
N VAL A 44 -5.92 -2.12 -11.94
CA VAL A 44 -5.39 -1.79 -13.28
C VAL A 44 -4.39 -0.63 -13.22
N VAL A 45 -4.71 0.44 -12.48
CA VAL A 45 -3.80 1.58 -12.31
C VAL A 45 -2.49 1.13 -11.65
N MET A 46 -2.57 0.37 -10.56
CA MET A 46 -1.37 -0.08 -9.83
C MET A 46 -0.55 -1.12 -10.60
N HIS A 47 -1.17 -1.97 -11.42
CA HIS A 47 -0.48 -2.97 -12.26
C HIS A 47 0.22 -2.33 -13.46
N LYS A 48 -0.29 -1.20 -13.98
CA LYS A 48 0.35 -0.43 -15.07
C LYS A 48 1.51 0.45 -14.59
N GLY A 49 1.91 0.34 -13.32
CA GLY A 49 2.96 1.19 -12.74
C GLY A 49 2.48 2.59 -12.39
N GLY A 50 1.16 2.80 -12.28
CA GLY A 50 0.58 4.07 -11.86
C GLY A 50 0.95 4.46 -10.44
N ASP A 51 0.82 5.76 -10.15
CA ASP A 51 1.12 6.29 -8.81
C ASP A 51 0.04 5.92 -7.80
N ARG A 52 0.50 5.56 -6.59
CA ARG A 52 -0.38 5.15 -5.49
C ARG A 52 -1.30 6.29 -5.07
N ARG A 53 -0.79 7.54 -5.02
CA ARG A 53 -1.58 8.69 -4.58
C ARG A 53 -2.70 8.99 -5.56
N GLU A 54 -2.47 8.78 -6.84
CA GLU A 54 -3.49 8.95 -7.87
C GLU A 54 -4.63 7.93 -7.71
N ALA A 55 -4.29 6.66 -7.46
CA ALA A 55 -5.28 5.62 -7.18
C ALA A 55 -6.07 5.90 -5.87
N GLU A 56 -5.42 6.46 -4.85
CA GLU A 56 -6.01 6.76 -3.54
C GLU A 56 -7.10 7.86 -3.60
N LYS A 57 -7.03 8.79 -4.55
CA LYS A 57 -8.04 9.86 -4.72
C LYS A 57 -9.46 9.32 -4.92
N GLY A 58 -9.59 8.21 -5.65
CA GLY A 58 -10.89 7.60 -5.93
C GLY A 58 -11.49 6.83 -4.75
N CYS A 59 -10.71 6.56 -3.69
CA CYS A 59 -11.19 5.80 -2.53
C CYS A 59 -12.22 6.61 -1.72
N ALA A 60 -11.96 7.91 -1.52
CA ALA A 60 -12.80 8.78 -0.70
C ALA A 60 -14.19 9.05 -1.29
N THR A 61 -14.40 8.77 -2.57
CA THR A 61 -15.71 8.86 -3.25
C THR A 61 -16.75 7.95 -2.59
N CYS A 62 -16.32 6.77 -2.11
CA CYS A 62 -17.20 5.81 -1.43
C CYS A 62 -16.81 5.61 0.04
N HIS A 63 -15.52 5.56 0.36
CA HIS A 63 -15.03 5.36 1.73
C HIS A 63 -14.83 6.69 2.46
N GLY A 64 -15.82 7.07 3.26
CA GLY A 64 -15.87 8.34 3.96
C GLY A 64 -17.13 8.44 4.82
N PHE A 65 -17.37 9.62 5.40
CA PHE A 65 -18.47 9.81 6.34
C PHE A 65 -19.88 9.55 5.76
N GLN A 66 -20.06 9.69 4.45
CA GLN A 66 -21.39 9.72 3.83
C GLN A 66 -21.89 8.36 3.34
N TYR A 67 -21.03 7.51 2.76
CA TYR A 67 -21.46 6.26 2.13
C TYR A 67 -20.92 5.01 2.83
N ILE A 68 -19.61 4.95 3.10
CA ILE A 68 -18.98 3.82 3.80
C ILE A 68 -18.07 4.38 4.90
N PRO A 69 -18.58 4.55 6.14
CA PRO A 69 -17.84 5.18 7.22
C PRO A 69 -16.62 4.35 7.61
N LEU A 70 -15.52 5.05 7.84
CA LEU A 70 -14.29 4.47 8.36
C LEU A 70 -14.42 4.30 9.89
N PRO A 71 -13.71 3.32 10.48
CA PRO A 71 -13.65 3.18 11.94
C PRO A 71 -13.16 4.44 12.65
N LYS A 72 -13.56 4.62 13.92
CA LYS A 72 -13.17 5.80 14.73
C LYS A 72 -11.66 5.94 14.91
N ASP A 73 -10.95 4.82 14.99
CA ASP A 73 -9.49 4.77 15.16
C ASP A 73 -8.73 4.70 13.82
N HIS A 74 -9.38 5.06 12.70
CA HIS A 74 -8.73 5.01 11.40
C HIS A 74 -7.72 6.17 11.24
N PRO A 75 -6.48 5.89 10.77
CA PRO A 75 -5.47 6.91 10.50
C PRO A 75 -5.89 7.89 9.39
N PRO A 76 -5.07 8.93 9.09
CA PRO A 76 -5.40 9.92 8.07
C PRO A 76 -5.78 9.32 6.72
N LYS A 77 -6.76 9.98 6.06
CA LYS A 77 -7.56 9.47 4.92
C LYS A 77 -6.84 9.54 3.56
N GLU A 78 -5.66 10.15 3.51
CA GLU A 78 -4.93 10.44 2.27
C GLU A 78 -4.07 9.27 1.78
N GLN A 79 -3.91 8.21 2.58
CA GLN A 79 -2.90 7.14 2.35
C GLN A 79 -3.49 5.74 2.50
N CYS A 80 -4.59 5.45 1.79
CA CYS A 80 -5.33 4.20 1.93
C CYS A 80 -4.46 2.97 1.63
N LEU A 81 -3.74 2.97 0.52
CA LEU A 81 -2.98 1.82 0.00
C LEU A 81 -1.62 1.62 0.71
N LEU A 82 -1.26 2.50 1.66
CA LEU A 82 -0.11 2.27 2.55
C LEU A 82 -0.38 1.09 3.50
N CYS A 83 -1.59 1.05 4.05
CA CYS A 83 -2.03 0.01 4.99
C CYS A 83 -2.94 -1.02 4.30
N HIS A 84 -3.88 -0.58 3.46
CA HIS A 84 -4.78 -1.45 2.69
C HIS A 84 -4.13 -1.91 1.39
N LYS A 85 -3.24 -2.90 1.49
CA LYS A 85 -2.57 -3.46 0.31
C LYS A 85 -3.58 -4.13 -0.63
N LEU A 86 -3.38 -3.95 -1.93
CA LEU A 86 -4.10 -4.70 -2.96
C LEU A 86 -3.75 -6.18 -2.83
N SER A 87 -4.75 -7.06 -2.89
CA SER A 87 -4.58 -8.48 -2.58
C SER A 87 -3.68 -9.24 -3.55
N GLN A 88 -3.51 -8.70 -4.77
CA GLN A 88 -2.83 -9.36 -5.90
C GLN A 88 -1.67 -8.56 -6.52
N VAL A 89 -1.27 -7.43 -5.94
CA VAL A 89 -0.06 -6.72 -6.40
C VAL A 89 1.16 -7.25 -5.64
N ASN A 90 1.48 -8.53 -5.84
CA ASN A 90 2.78 -9.07 -5.45
C ASN A 90 3.81 -8.63 -6.50
N LYS A 91 4.69 -7.68 -6.16
CA LYS A 91 5.85 -7.26 -6.98
C LYS A 91 6.94 -8.35 -7.08
N GLY A 92 6.56 -9.61 -7.29
CA GLY A 92 7.48 -10.74 -7.32
C GLY A 92 6.85 -12.09 -7.69
N ASN A 93 5.60 -12.14 -8.17
CA ASN A 93 5.02 -13.38 -8.68
C ASN A 93 4.38 -13.12 -10.06
N PRO A 94 5.04 -13.51 -11.18
CA PRO A 94 4.46 -13.41 -12.52
C PRO A 94 3.33 -14.43 -12.79
N GLY A 95 2.89 -15.19 -11.77
CA GLY A 95 1.96 -16.32 -11.94
C GLY A 95 0.46 -16.03 -11.86
N VAL A 96 0.01 -14.77 -11.78
CA VAL A 96 -1.41 -14.45 -12.01
C VAL A 96 -1.50 -13.88 -13.42
N GLY A 97 -1.76 -14.77 -14.38
CA GLY A 97 -1.87 -14.46 -15.80
C GLY A 97 -2.87 -13.34 -16.05
N LEU A 98 -2.36 -12.12 -16.10
CA LEU A 98 -2.97 -11.06 -16.89
C LEU A 98 -2.51 -11.34 -18.32
N ASP A 99 -3.33 -12.09 -19.06
CA ASP A 99 -3.20 -12.17 -20.51
C ASP A 99 -3.51 -10.77 -21.07
N ILE A 100 -2.46 -9.96 -21.21
CA ILE A 100 -2.51 -8.62 -21.80
C ILE A 100 -2.81 -8.68 -23.32
N ARG A 101 -2.98 -9.87 -23.92
CA ARG A 101 -3.27 -10.03 -25.36
C ARG A 101 -4.76 -10.02 -25.73
N THR A 102 -5.68 -9.78 -24.79
CA THR A 102 -7.13 -9.76 -25.08
C THR A 102 -7.80 -8.39 -25.03
N PHE A 103 -7.04 -7.31 -24.89
CA PHE A 103 -7.58 -5.95 -25.05
C PHE A 103 -7.07 -5.32 -26.35
N GLU A 104 -7.54 -5.87 -27.47
CA GLU A 104 -7.71 -5.07 -28.69
C GLU A 104 -8.68 -3.92 -28.33
N VAL A 105 -8.13 -2.74 -28.10
CA VAL A 105 -8.88 -1.50 -28.20
C VAL A 105 -9.05 -1.25 -29.69
N PRO A 106 -10.26 -1.31 -30.27
CA PRO A 106 -10.47 -0.72 -31.58
C PRO A 106 -10.32 0.80 -31.39
N ILE A 107 -9.16 1.33 -31.78
CA ILE A 107 -9.05 2.73 -32.16
C ILE A 107 -9.90 2.85 -33.43
N ALA A 108 -11.18 3.19 -33.25
CA ALA A 108 -12.04 3.59 -34.34
C ALA A 108 -11.51 4.93 -34.85
N VAL A 109 -10.81 4.85 -35.99
CA VAL A 109 -10.60 5.98 -36.88
C VAL A 109 -11.95 6.28 -37.54
N GLY A 110 -12.45 7.49 -37.34
CA GLY A 110 -13.66 8.03 -37.96
C GLY A 110 -13.63 9.54 -37.89
#